data_AF-A0A2K2V746-F1
#
_entry.id   AF-A0A2K2V746-F1
#
_cell.length_a   1.000
_cell.length_b   1.000
_cell.length_c   1.000
_cell.angle_alpha   90.00
_cell.angle_beta   90.00
_cell.angle_gamma   90.00
#
_symmetry.space_group_name_H-M   'P 1'
#
loop_
_entity.id
_entity.type
_entity.pdbx_description
1 polymer ?
#
loop_
_entity_poly.entity_id
_entity_poly.type
_entity_poly.pdbx_seq_one_letter_code
_entity_poly.pdbx_strand_id
1 'polypeptide(L)'
;MSTVMMALKKFIERFWPEAKAKIVEEEENEVIVDFYGHMCYTCGIYDYFDDFRYILEDESGSSWKIEKYEEFEGESGRVFRVVFRRSN
;
A
#
# COMPACT_ATOMS: atom_id res chain seq x y z
N MET A 1 5.63 -18.09 2.61
CA MET A 1 5.76 -16.79 1.90
C MET A 1 4.61 -15.95 2.40
N SER A 2 4.86 -14.74 2.87
CA SER A 2 3.77 -13.84 3.29
C SER A 2 2.99 -13.37 2.06
N THR A 3 1.67 -13.48 2.11
CA THR A 3 0.75 -13.07 1.03
C THR A 3 0.83 -11.58 0.73
N VAL A 4 1.10 -10.75 1.74
CA VAL A 4 1.28 -9.29 1.58
C VAL A 4 2.51 -8.96 0.74
N MET A 5 3.62 -9.68 0.93
CA MET A 5 4.82 -9.51 0.10
C MET A 5 4.54 -9.79 -1.38
N MET A 6 3.69 -10.78 -1.66
CA MET A 6 3.32 -11.14 -3.03
C MET A 6 2.40 -10.07 -3.64
N ALA A 7 1.45 -9.55 -2.87
CA ALA A 7 0.63 -8.39 -3.23
C ALA A 7 1.49 -7.15 -3.54
N LEU A 8 2.46 -6.85 -2.67
CA LEU A 8 3.42 -5.75 -2.87
C LEU A 8 4.21 -5.91 -4.16
N LYS A 9 4.71 -7.11 -4.42
CA LYS A 9 5.47 -7.37 -5.64
C LYS A 9 4.62 -7.15 -6.89
N LYS A 10 3.39 -7.67 -6.93
CA LYS A 10 2.45 -7.45 -8.04
C LYS A 10 2.16 -5.96 -8.25
N PHE A 11 1.94 -5.23 -7.17
CA PHE A 11 1.72 -3.79 -7.23
C PHE A 11 2.94 -3.06 -7.82
N ILE A 12 4.14 -3.33 -7.30
CA ILE A 12 5.36 -2.71 -7.83
C ILE A 12 5.56 -3.11 -9.29
N GLU A 13 5.41 -4.38 -9.68
CA GLU A 13 5.54 -4.79 -11.09
C GLU A 13 4.55 -4.08 -12.02
N ARG A 14 3.35 -3.76 -11.53
CA ARG A 14 2.31 -3.07 -12.32
C ARG A 14 2.54 -1.56 -12.44
N PHE A 15 3.09 -0.93 -11.40
CA PHE A 15 3.20 0.52 -11.30
C PHE A 15 4.65 1.05 -11.35
N TRP A 16 5.64 0.17 -11.43
CA TRP A 16 7.04 0.54 -11.62
C TRP A 16 7.28 1.14 -13.00
N PRO A 17 8.10 2.21 -13.14
CA PRO A 17 8.90 2.90 -12.10
C PRO A 17 8.20 4.11 -11.45
N GLU A 18 6.94 4.37 -11.74
CA GLU A 18 6.19 5.57 -11.33
C GLU A 18 5.78 5.53 -9.86
N ALA A 19 5.36 4.36 -9.36
CA ALA A 19 5.00 4.12 -7.97
C ALA A 19 5.94 3.10 -7.33
N LYS A 20 6.31 3.35 -6.08
CA LYS A 20 6.99 2.39 -5.22
C LYS A 20 6.18 2.21 -3.94
N ALA A 21 6.23 1.02 -3.39
CA ALA A 21 5.59 0.70 -2.12
C ALA A 21 6.54 -0.16 -1.29
N LYS A 22 6.43 -0.09 0.03
CA LYS A 22 7.22 -0.87 0.97
C LYS A 22 6.35 -1.25 2.17
N ILE A 23 6.36 -2.52 2.53
CA ILE A 23 5.73 -2.97 3.77
C ILE A 23 6.58 -2.48 4.95
N VAL A 24 5.97 -1.73 5.85
CA VAL A 24 6.56 -1.30 7.12
C VAL A 24 6.30 -2.36 8.18
N GLU A 25 5.04 -2.82 8.25
CA GLU A 25 4.59 -3.77 9.25
C GLU A 25 3.54 -4.69 8.63
N GLU A 26 3.60 -5.97 9.00
CA GLU A 26 2.66 -7.01 8.59
C GLU A 26 2.25 -7.79 9.84
N GLU A 27 1.01 -7.59 10.27
CA GLU A 27 0.36 -8.35 11.32
C GLU A 27 -0.86 -9.11 10.77
N GLU A 28 -1.38 -10.06 11.56
CA GLU A 28 -2.54 -10.87 11.17
C GLU A 28 -3.82 -10.02 10.96
N ASN A 29 -3.92 -8.88 11.65
CA ASN A 29 -5.10 -8.01 11.63
C ASN A 29 -4.80 -6.60 11.12
N GLU A 30 -3.54 -6.24 10.90
CA GLU A 30 -3.12 -4.90 10.48
C GLU A 30 -1.90 -4.99 9.57
N VAL A 31 -1.88 -4.21 8.50
CA VAL A 31 -0.78 -4.14 7.54
C VAL A 31 -0.48 -2.67 7.27
N ILE A 32 0.77 -2.29 7.42
CA ILE A 32 1.23 -0.92 7.20
C ILE A 32 2.14 -0.90 5.97
N VAL A 33 1.79 -0.05 5.00
CA VAL A 33 2.54 0.09 3.74
C VAL A 33 2.87 1.55 3.50
N ASP A 34 4.15 1.82 3.28
CA ASP A 34 4.66 3.12 2.86
C ASP A 34 4.76 3.17 1.34
N PHE A 35 4.02 4.08 0.72
CA PHE A 35 4.09 4.38 -0.70
C PHE A 35 5.02 5.58 -0.92
N TYR A 36 5.88 5.46 -1.93
CA TYR A 36 6.85 6.46 -2.34
C TYR A 36 6.70 6.69 -3.84
N GLY A 37 6.70 7.93 -4.29
CA GLY A 37 6.61 8.22 -5.72
C GLY A 37 6.76 9.69 -6.00
N HIS A 38 7.27 10.02 -7.19
CA HIS A 38 7.32 11.38 -7.72
C HIS A 38 5.93 11.82 -8.26
N MET A 39 4.87 11.30 -7.64
CA MET A 39 3.51 11.38 -8.13
C MET A 39 2.95 12.75 -7.79
N CYS A 40 2.57 13.51 -8.82
CA CYS A 40 1.85 14.75 -8.64
C CYS A 40 0.54 14.47 -7.90
N TYR A 41 0.44 15.11 -6.73
CA TYR A 41 -0.57 14.96 -5.68
C TYR A 41 -2.04 15.06 -6.16
N THR A 42 -2.29 15.56 -7.37
CA THR A 42 -3.61 15.98 -7.84
C THR A 42 -4.39 14.94 -8.67
N CYS A 43 -3.87 13.74 -8.96
CA CYS A 43 -4.49 12.87 -9.98
C CYS A 43 -4.71 11.38 -9.62
N GLY A 44 -4.74 10.98 -8.34
CA GLY A 44 -5.29 9.65 -7.99
C GLY A 44 -4.45 8.73 -7.09
N ILE A 45 -3.74 9.25 -6.08
CA ILE A 45 -3.06 8.39 -5.09
C ILE A 45 -4.02 7.40 -4.40
N TYR A 46 -5.28 7.82 -4.21
CA TYR A 46 -6.34 6.98 -3.65
C TYR A 46 -6.65 5.74 -4.50
N ASP A 47 -6.50 5.84 -5.82
CA ASP A 47 -6.71 4.73 -6.76
C ASP A 47 -5.66 3.64 -6.52
N TYR A 48 -4.40 4.02 -6.27
CA TYR A 48 -3.35 3.08 -5.91
C TYR A 48 -3.60 2.38 -4.58
N PHE A 49 -4.14 3.10 -3.59
CA PHE A 49 -4.48 2.48 -2.30
C PHE A 49 -5.59 1.45 -2.47
N ASP A 50 -6.57 1.74 -3.32
CA ASP A 50 -7.68 0.84 -3.63
C ASP A 50 -7.21 -0.37 -4.47
N ASP A 51 -6.40 -0.17 -5.50
CA ASP A 51 -5.76 -1.26 -6.28
C ASP A 51 -4.93 -2.17 -5.38
N PHE A 52 -4.10 -1.59 -4.50
CA PHE A 52 -3.30 -2.37 -3.56
C PHE A 52 -4.19 -3.15 -2.57
N ARG A 53 -5.24 -2.51 -2.05
CA ARG A 53 -6.22 -3.16 -1.19
C ARG A 53 -6.86 -4.36 -1.89
N TYR A 54 -7.32 -4.21 -3.13
CA TYR A 54 -7.92 -5.31 -3.90
C TYR A 54 -6.94 -6.47 -4.09
N ILE A 55 -5.68 -6.19 -4.43
CA ILE A 55 -4.64 -7.22 -4.56
C ILE A 55 -4.38 -7.90 -3.21
N LEU A 56 -4.37 -7.13 -2.12
CA LEU A 56 -4.19 -7.66 -0.77
C LEU A 56 -5.36 -8.56 -0.34
N GLU A 57 -6.60 -8.16 -0.66
CA GLU A 57 -7.80 -8.96 -0.41
C GLU A 57 -7.79 -10.27 -1.21
N ASP A 58 -7.38 -10.23 -2.48
CA ASP A 58 -7.25 -11.39 -3.36
C ASP A 58 -6.17 -12.37 -2.85
N GLU A 59 -4.98 -11.88 -2.51
CA GLU A 59 -3.87 -12.71 -2.04
C GLU A 59 -4.11 -13.23 -0.61
N SER A 60 -4.58 -12.39 0.31
CA SER A 60 -4.82 -12.76 1.70
C SER A 60 -6.12 -13.54 1.91
N GLY A 61 -7.05 -13.51 0.93
CA GLY A 61 -8.38 -14.10 1.04
C GLY A 61 -9.24 -13.51 2.17
N SER A 62 -8.88 -12.32 2.67
CA SER A 62 -9.53 -11.64 3.79
C SER A 62 -9.92 -10.25 3.35
N SER A 63 -11.03 -9.72 3.87
CA SER A 63 -11.38 -8.33 3.58
C SER A 63 -10.52 -7.36 4.38
N TRP A 64 -9.90 -6.43 3.66
CA TRP A 64 -9.07 -5.36 4.22
C TRP A 64 -9.75 -4.03 3.98
N LYS A 65 -9.54 -3.07 4.88
CA LYS A 65 -10.01 -1.70 4.72
C LYS A 65 -8.88 -0.73 5.06
N ILE A 66 -8.86 0.41 4.39
CA ILE A 66 -7.96 1.51 4.73
C ILE A 66 -8.54 2.16 5.99
N GLU A 67 -7.87 1.96 7.14
CA GLU A 67 -8.28 2.59 8.39
C GLU A 67 -7.85 4.04 8.42
N LYS A 68 -6.57 4.29 8.07
CA LYS A 68 -5.96 5.61 8.03
C LYS A 68 -4.86 5.66 6.99
N TYR A 69 -4.56 6.87 6.53
CA TYR A 69 -3.33 7.15 5.84
C TYR A 69 -2.72 8.44 6.39
N GLU A 70 -1.41 8.49 6.44
CA GLU A 70 -0.63 9.63 6.89
C GLU A 70 0.39 9.98 5.80
N GLU A 71 0.51 11.26 5.49
CA GLU A 71 1.58 11.76 4.62
C GLU A 71 2.65 12.44 5.45
N PHE A 72 3.90 12.19 5.13
CA PHE A 72 5.02 12.89 5.72
C PHE A 72 6.13 13.11 4.70
N GLU A 73 6.92 14.15 4.91
CA GLU A 73 8.08 14.45 4.09
C GLU A 73 9.29 13.74 4.69
N GLY A 74 9.79 12.72 3.99
CA GLY A 74 11.02 12.02 4.32
C GLY A 74 12.22 12.64 3.58
N GLU A 75 13.41 12.11 3.90
CA GLU A 75 14.69 12.62 3.37
C GLU A 75 14.82 12.51 1.84
N SER A 76 14.03 11.64 1.19
CA SER A 76 14.00 11.43 -0.27
C SER A 76 12.71 11.95 -0.94
N GLY A 77 11.89 12.72 -0.23
CA GLY A 77 10.62 13.27 -0.72
C GLY A 77 9.41 12.79 0.09
N ARG A 78 8.22 12.91 -0.48
CA ARG A 78 6.95 12.59 0.19
C ARG A 78 6.76 11.07 0.32
N VAL A 79 6.33 10.66 1.50
CA VAL A 79 6.01 9.27 1.86
C VAL A 79 4.57 9.22 2.33
N PHE A 80 3.82 8.23 1.85
CA PHE A 80 2.44 8.00 2.25
C PHE A 80 2.35 6.67 2.99
N ARG A 81 2.13 6.73 4.29
CA ARG A 81 1.88 5.55 5.11
C ARG A 81 0.40 5.24 5.13
N VAL A 82 0.03 4.04 4.70
CA VAL A 82 -1.34 3.57 4.72
C VAL A 82 -1.47 2.39 5.66
N VAL A 83 -2.45 2.47 6.55
CA VAL A 83 -2.77 1.42 7.52
C VAL A 83 -4.01 0.68 7.03
N PHE A 84 -3.79 -0.56 6.62
CA PHE A 84 -4.84 -1.50 6.25
C PHE A 84 -5.19 -2.33 7.46
N ARG A 85 -6.47 -2.34 7.85
CA ARG A 85 -6.98 -3.19 8.92
C ARG A 85 -7.84 -4.30 8.36
N ARG A 86 -7.67 -5.51 8.86
CA ARG A 86 -8.52 -6.64 8.50
C ARG A 86 -9.91 -6.43 9.07
N SER A 87 -10.92 -6.49 8.20
CA SER A 87 -12.33 -6.47 8.58
C SER A 87 -12.87 -7.88 8.42
N ASN A 88 -12.88 -8.63 9.52
CA ASN A 88 -13.38 -10.00 9.59
C ASN A 88 -14.89 -10.05 9.89
#